data_AF-A0A961I4W9-F1
#
_entry.id   AF-A0A961I4W9-F1
#
_cell.length_a   1.000
_cell.length_b   1.000
_cell.length_c   1.000
_cell.angle_alpha   90.00
_cell.angle_beta   90.00
_cell.angle_gamma   90.00
#
_symmetry.space_group_name_H-M   'P 1'
#
loop_
_entity.id
_entity.type
_entity.pdbx_description
1 polymer ?
#
loop_
_entity_poly.entity_id
_entity_poly.type
_entity_poly.pdbx_seq_one_letter_code
_entity_poly.pdbx_strand_id
1 'polypeptide(L)' 'MDYYLVFLELMVGMALLLWSGYQVFRYIRSGPEERQARKLYFRIGLFILLIGLADFSKAIRELIQLLSGGR' A
#
# COMPACT_ATOMS: atom_id res chain seq x y z
N MET A 1 11.38 15.97 11.86
CA MET A 1 10.45 15.85 10.71
C MET A 1 9.09 16.29 11.18
N ASP A 2 8.45 17.23 10.48
CA ASP A 2 7.14 17.75 10.88
C ASP A 2 6.11 16.61 10.89
N TYR A 3 5.40 16.43 12.00
CA TYR A 3 4.38 15.38 12.19
C TYR A 3 3.37 15.29 11.03
N TYR A 4 3.12 16.41 10.34
CA TYR A 4 2.28 16.49 9.16
C TYR A 4 2.81 15.67 7.97
N LEU A 5 4.13 15.59 7.77
CA LEU A 5 4.75 14.79 6.70
C LEU A 5 4.55 13.30 6.95
N VAL A 6 4.72 12.84 8.19
CA VAL A 6 4.51 11.42 8.57
C VAL A 6 3.04 11.02 8.35
N PHE A 7 2.10 11.90 8.74
CA PHE A 7 0.68 11.66 8.50
C PHE A 7 0.34 11.63 6.99
N LEU A 8 0.92 12.53 6.20
CA LEU A 8 0.72 12.55 4.76
C LEU A 8 1.25 11.28 4.10
N GLU A 9 2.45 10.83 4.48
CA GLU A 9 3.05 9.57 4.01
C GLU A 9 2.18 8.36 4.34
N LEU A 10 1.61 8.32 5.56
CA LEU A 10 0.67 7.27 5.97
C LEU A 10 -0.60 7.28 5.11
N MET A 11 -1.19 8.44 4.84
CA MET A 11 -2.40 8.55 4.01
C MET A 11 -2.13 8.11 2.56
N VAL A 12 -1.03 8.57 1.97
CA VAL A 12 -0.63 8.21 0.61
C VAL A 12 -0.31 6.71 0.52
N GLY A 13 0.44 6.18 1.49
CA GLY A 13 0.75 4.76 1.60
C GLY A 13 -0.52 3.90 1.71
N MET A 14 -1.47 4.31 2.56
CA MET A 14 -2.75 3.63 2.70
C MET A 14 -3.57 3.64 1.40
N ALA A 15 -3.63 4.78 0.70
CA ALA A 15 -4.34 4.87 -0.57
C ALA A 15 -3.74 3.94 -1.64
N LEU A 16 -2.41 3.87 -1.72
CA LEU A 16 -1.69 2.96 -2.62
C LEU A 16 -1.92 1.49 -2.25
N LEU A 17 -1.94 1.15 -0.97
CA LEU A 17 -2.25 -0.19 -0.47
C LEU A 17 -3.68 -0.62 -0.83
N LEU A 18 -4.66 0.26 -0.65
CA LEU A 18 -6.06 -0.02 -1.00
C LEU A 18 -6.24 -0.20 -2.50
N TRP A 19 -5.65 0.69 -3.30
CA TRP A 19 -5.72 0.60 -4.76
C TRP A 19 -5.05 -0.68 -5.27
N SER A 20 -3.84 -0.97 -4.79
CA SER A 20 -3.09 -2.15 -5.22
C SER A 20 -3.74 -3.47 -4.79
N GLY A 21 -4.24 -3.53 -3.55
CA GLY A 21 -5.06 -4.64 -3.05
C GLY A 21 -6.33 -4.83 -3.88
N TYR A 22 -6.99 -3.75 -4.30
CA TYR A 22 -8.17 -3.81 -5.17
C TYR A 22 -7.84 -4.39 -6.54
N GLN A 23 -6.70 -4.04 -7.15
CA GLN A 23 -6.28 -4.63 -8.43
C GLN A 23 -6.02 -6.14 -8.31
N VAL A 24 -5.36 -6.56 -7.22
CA VAL A 24 -5.14 -7.99 -6.92
C VAL A 24 -6.46 -8.72 -6.76
N PHE A 25 -7.37 -8.17 -5.96
CA PHE A 25 -8.70 -8.74 -5.73
C PHE A 25 -9.51 -8.87 -7.02
N ARG A 26 -9.53 -7.82 -7.85
CA ARG A 26 -10.20 -7.83 -9.15
C ARG A 26 -9.64 -8.93 -10.05
N TYR A 27 -8.31 -9.04 -10.16
CA TYR A 27 -7.69 -10.06 -11.00
C TYR A 27 -8.08 -11.48 -10.58
N ILE A 28 -8.09 -11.76 -9.27
CA ILE A 28 -8.50 -13.05 -8.73
C ILE A 28 -9.96 -13.36 -9.09
N ARG A 29 -10.85 -12.36 -8.96
CA ARG A 29 -12.29 -12.48 -9.29
C ARG A 29 -12.62 -12.41 -10.79
N SER A 30 -11.66 -12.06 -11.63
CA SER A 30 -11.89 -11.92 -13.07
C SER A 30 -12.00 -13.28 -13.75
N GLY A 31 -12.91 -13.39 -14.73
CA GLY A 31 -13.01 -14.54 -15.61
C GLY A 31 -11.77 -14.74 -16.50
N PRO A 32 -11.64 -15.88 -17.20
CA PRO A 32 -10.45 -16.23 -17.98
C PRO A 32 -10.08 -15.18 -19.03
N GLU A 33 -11.08 -14.64 -19.72
CA GLU A 33 -10.92 -13.64 -20.78
C GLU A 33 -10.43 -12.30 -20.23
N GLU A 34 -10.99 -11.85 -19.11
CA GLU A 34 -10.60 -10.59 -18.46
C GLU A 34 -9.23 -10.66 -17.78
N ARG A 35 -8.80 -11.86 -17.35
CA ARG A 35 -7.50 -12.03 -16.68
C ARG A 35 -6.34 -11.64 -17.60
N GLN A 36 -6.39 -11.93 -18.90
CA GLN A 36 -5.32 -11.50 -19.80
C GLN A 36 -5.20 -9.97 -19.84
N ALA A 37 -6.32 -9.26 -20.01
CA ALA A 37 -6.34 -7.80 -20.04
C ALA A 37 -5.90 -7.17 -18.70
N ARG A 38 -6.19 -7.83 -17.57
CA ARG A 38 -5.88 -7.34 -16.22
C ARG A 38 -4.52 -7.80 -15.69
N LYS A 39 -3.81 -8.69 -16.40
CA LYS A 39 -2.55 -9.30 -15.94
C LYS A 39 -1.46 -8.25 -15.65
N LEU A 40 -1.40 -7.19 -16.45
CA LEU A 40 -0.46 -6.10 -16.23
C LEU A 40 -0.78 -5.33 -14.94
N TYR A 41 -2.04 -4.90 -14.78
CA TYR A 41 -2.51 -4.20 -13.59
C TYR A 41 -2.37 -5.04 -12.32
N PHE A 42 -2.56 -6.37 -12.42
CA PHE A 42 -2.28 -7.29 -11.34
C PHE A 42 -0.80 -7.27 -10.93
N ARG A 43 0.12 -7.35 -11.89
CA ARG A 43 1.56 -7.33 -11.59
C ARG A 43 2.00 -6.02 -10.96
N ILE A 44 1.55 -4.90 -11.53
CA ILE A 44 1.84 -3.56 -11.01
C ILE A 44 1.23 -3.41 -9.61
N GLY A 45 -0.02 -3.81 -9.43
CA GLY A 45 -0.71 -3.83 -8.14
C GLY A 45 0.06 -4.68 -7.13
N LEU A 46 0.41 -5.91 -7.46
CA LEU A 46 1.16 -6.79 -6.55
C LEU A 46 2.52 -6.20 -6.17
N PHE A 47 3.25 -5.60 -7.10
CA PHE A 47 4.54 -4.97 -6.83
C PHE A 47 4.40 -3.76 -5.88
N ILE A 48 3.43 -2.87 -6.16
CA ILE A 48 3.13 -1.72 -5.31
C ILE A 48 2.64 -2.17 -3.93
N LEU A 49 1.85 -3.24 -3.86
CA LEU A 49 1.36 -3.79 -2.59
C LEU A 49 2.53 -4.27 -1.72
N LEU A 50 3.51 -4.97 -2.31
CA LEU A 50 4.68 -5.47 -1.57
C LEU A 50 5.57 -4.32 -1.05
N ILE A 51 5.85 -3.32 -1.88
CA ILE A 51 6.63 -2.14 -1.46
C ILE A 51 5.85 -1.34 -0.42
N GLY A 52 4.57 -1.05 -0.71
CA GLY A 52 3.70 -0.28 0.15
C GLY A 52 3.52 -0.92 1.53
N LEU A 53 3.50 -2.26 1.63
CA LEU A 53 3.45 -2.95 2.93
C LEU A 53 4.74 -2.75 3.73
N ALA A 54 5.90 -2.80 3.06
CA ALA A 54 7.18 -2.55 3.72
C ALA A 54 7.28 -1.09 4.22
N ASP A 55 6.95 -0.12 3.37
CA ASP A 55 6.98 1.30 3.72
C ASP A 55 5.95 1.65 4.80
N PHE A 56 4.74 1.11 4.69
CA PHE A 56 3.69 1.32 5.70
C PHE A 56 4.08 0.73 7.05
N SER A 57 4.76 -0.42 7.07
CA SER A 57 5.27 -1.02 8.32
C SER A 57 6.32 -0.12 9.00
N LYS A 58 7.15 0.57 8.21
CA LYS A 58 8.14 1.53 8.71
C LYS A 58 7.44 2.78 9.25
N ALA A 59 6.50 3.35 8.51
CA ALA A 59 5.74 4.52 8.93
C ALA A 59 4.92 4.27 10.21
N ILE A 60 4.32 3.08 10.37
CA ILE A 60 3.67 2.67 11.63
C ILE A 60 4.69 2.60 12.77
N ARG A 61 5.87 2.03 12.53
CA ARG A 61 6.91 1.93 13.57
C ARG A 61 7.37 3.32 14.03
N GLU A 62 7.58 4.23 13.11
CA GLU A 62 7.94 5.63 13.42
C GLU A 62 6.81 6.33 14.18
N LEU A 63 5.54 6.13 13.79
CA LEU A 63 4.39 6.66 14.52
C LEU A 63 4.33 6.13 15.97
N ILE A 64 4.54 4.83 16.17
CA ILE A 64 4.58 4.23 17.52
C ILE A 64 5.72 4.85 18.35
N GLN A 65 6.90 5.05 17.78
CA GLN A 65 8.04 5.67 18.47
C GLN A 65 7.72 7.10 18.91
N LEU A 66 7.11 7.91 18.03
CA LEU A 66 6.66 9.26 18.34
C LEU A 66 5.60 9.29 19.43
N LEU A 67 4.65 8.36 19.43
CA LEU A 67 3.58 8.27 20.43
C LEU A 67 4.06 7.72 21.78
N SER A 68 5.13 6.92 21.79
CA SER A 68 5.68 6.29 23.01
C SER A 68 6.60 7.21 23.82
N GLY A 69 6.77 8.48 23.43
CA GLY A 69 7.61 9.46 24.15
C GLY A 69 9.11 9.19 24.06
N GLY A 70 9.57 8.42 23.06
CA GLY A 70 10.95 8.03 22.90
C GLY A 70 11.82 9.06 22.18
N ARG A 71 12.06 10.21 22.85
CA ARG A 71 12.92 11.36 22.46
C ARG A 71 12.62 12.07 21.15
#